data_AF-X1NDT8-F1
#
_entry.id   AF-X1NDT8-F1
#
_cell.length_a   1.000
_cell.length_b   1.000
_cell.length_c   1.000
_cell.angle_alpha   90.00
_cell.angle_beta   90.00
_cell.angle_gamma   90.00
#
_symmetry.space_group_name_H-M   'P 1'
#
loop_
_entity.id
_entity.type
_entity.pdbx_description
1 polymer ?
#
loop_
_entity_poly.entity_id
_entity_poly.type
_entity_poly.pdbx_seq_one_letter_code
_entity_poly.pdbx_strand_id
1 'polypeptide(L)'
;MLGKYTYTSNKEAIKLERDSYKGGRVECFYLGELKNDNYYMLDVNSLYPFVMRNNMYPVRYVKIRHNISRTALNTYLDNRAACAQVFIETAVPVYAVRRARCIFPVGRFWTVLTTPELKYALAKGHIKQVGDCVIYKQASIFKSYVDKFYAMRQDFRSAGTAEYEELCKKMLNSLYGKFGQKGEDWTKIGDCPNEP
;
A
#
# COMPACT_ATOMS: atom_id res chain seq x y z
N MET A 1 -1.98 1.56 6.06
CA MET A 1 -3.07 1.31 7.04
C MET A 1 -2.52 0.51 8.18
N LEU A 2 -1.74 1.13 9.07
CA LEU A 2 -0.90 0.42 10.05
C LEU A 2 -0.82 1.12 11.42
N GLY A 3 -1.77 2.01 11.72
CA GLY A 3 -1.67 2.89 12.89
C GLY A 3 -2.60 2.56 14.05
N LYS A 4 -3.92 2.53 13.84
CA LYS A 4 -4.87 2.60 14.98
C LYS A 4 -6.17 1.81 14.89
N TYR A 5 -6.41 1.01 13.85
CA TYR A 5 -7.62 0.13 13.76
C TYR A 5 -7.30 -1.38 13.80
N THR A 6 -6.02 -1.74 13.85
CA THR A 6 -5.56 -3.11 14.08
C THR A 6 -4.55 -3.06 15.21
N TYR A 7 -4.97 -3.35 16.45
CA TYR A 7 -4.05 -3.57 17.57
C TYR A 7 -3.29 -4.87 17.31
N THR A 8 -2.26 -4.81 16.47
CA THR A 8 -1.29 -5.90 16.31
C THR A 8 -0.13 -5.56 17.24
N SER A 9 -0.15 -6.05 18.48
CA SER A 9 0.97 -5.89 19.42
C SER A 9 2.18 -6.77 19.08
N ASN A 10 2.06 -7.61 18.05
CA ASN A 10 3.13 -8.48 17.58
C ASN A 10 4.15 -7.67 16.76
N LYS A 11 5.38 -7.55 17.30
CA LYS A 11 6.48 -6.79 16.70
C LYS A 11 6.90 -7.33 15.32
N GLU A 12 6.87 -8.64 15.10
CA GLU A 12 7.22 -9.26 13.81
C GLU A 12 6.22 -8.89 12.73
N ALA A 13 4.93 -8.92 13.07
CA ALA A 13 3.87 -8.52 12.15
C ALA A 13 3.99 -7.04 11.76
N ILE A 14 4.21 -6.15 12.75
CA ILE A 14 4.46 -4.72 12.49
C ILE A 14 5.67 -4.53 11.58
N LYS A 15 6.74 -5.31 11.78
CA LYS A 15 7.94 -5.23 10.94
C LYS A 15 7.62 -5.58 9.49
N LEU A 16 6.94 -6.70 9.23
CA LEU A 16 6.53 -7.11 7.88
C LEU A 16 5.63 -6.04 7.23
N GLU A 17 4.63 -5.56 7.98
CA GLU A 17 3.75 -4.48 7.57
C GLU A 17 4.53 -3.23 7.11
N ARG A 18 5.52 -2.78 7.89
CA ARG A 18 6.34 -1.60 7.57
C ARG A 18 7.33 -1.86 6.44
N ASP A 19 7.87 -3.07 6.33
CA ASP A 19 8.74 -3.46 5.22
C ASP A 19 7.98 -3.57 3.88
N SER A 20 6.68 -3.88 3.93
CA SER A 20 5.82 -3.91 2.75
C SER A 20 5.38 -2.52 2.26
N TYR A 21 5.43 -1.50 3.13
CA TYR A 21 5.00 -0.14 2.79
C TYR A 21 6.07 0.60 1.99
N LYS A 22 5.80 0.81 0.69
CA LYS A 22 6.75 1.35 -0.29
C LYS A 22 6.14 2.56 -1.01
N GLY A 23 7.00 3.43 -1.53
CA GLY A 23 6.59 4.59 -2.32
C GLY A 23 6.23 4.22 -3.77
N GLY A 24 5.79 5.23 -4.53
CA GLY A 24 5.55 5.08 -5.97
C GLY A 24 6.84 4.82 -6.76
N ARG A 25 6.67 4.35 -8.00
CA ARG A 25 7.78 4.14 -8.93
C ARG A 25 8.27 5.47 -9.48
N VAL A 26 9.53 5.79 -9.21
CA VAL A 26 10.20 7.00 -9.69
C VAL A 26 11.51 6.57 -10.34
N GLU A 27 11.40 6.10 -11.58
CA GLU A 27 12.52 5.65 -12.41
C GLU A 27 12.34 6.23 -13.82
N CYS A 28 13.43 6.58 -14.49
CA CYS A 28 13.39 6.96 -15.90
C CYS A 28 13.25 5.69 -16.75
N PHE A 29 12.15 5.57 -17.49
CA PHE A 29 11.94 4.45 -18.43
C PHE A 29 12.74 4.62 -19.73
N TYR A 30 13.12 5.85 -20.05
CA TYR A 30 13.91 6.22 -21.21
C TYR A 30 14.88 7.33 -20.82
N LEU A 31 16.12 7.26 -21.33
CA LEU A 31 17.16 8.28 -21.15
C LEU A 31 17.60 8.74 -22.54
N GLY A 32 17.48 10.05 -22.79
CA GLY A 32 17.84 10.66 -24.06
C GLY A 32 16.74 11.56 -24.60
N GLU A 33 16.91 12.01 -25.83
CA GLU A 33 15.94 12.85 -26.52
C GLU A 33 14.83 12.02 -27.14
N LEU A 34 13.62 12.49 -26.94
CA LEU A 34 12.41 12.01 -27.60
C LEU A 34 12.24 12.84 -28.88
N LYS A 35 12.54 12.24 -30.05
CA LYS A 35 12.44 12.91 -31.38
C LYS A 35 10.97 13.17 -31.77
N ASN A 36 10.75 13.70 -32.98
CA ASN A 36 9.45 14.02 -33.59
C ASN A 36 8.51 12.80 -33.74
N ASP A 37 8.02 12.29 -32.63
CA ASP A 37 7.01 11.24 -32.53
C ASP A 37 5.87 11.75 -31.63
N ASN A 38 4.73 11.04 -31.64
CA ASN A 38 3.58 11.40 -30.82
C ASN A 38 3.69 10.78 -29.43
N TYR A 39 3.63 11.63 -28.41
CA TYR A 39 3.64 11.21 -27.01
C TYR A 39 2.31 11.53 -26.34
N TYR A 40 1.82 10.61 -25.52
CA TYR A 40 0.56 10.75 -24.80
C TYR A 40 0.82 10.74 -23.31
N MET A 41 0.23 11.72 -22.60
CA MET A 41 0.19 11.74 -21.14
C MET A 41 -1.21 11.34 -20.68
N LEU A 42 -1.29 10.21 -19.97
CA LEU A 42 -2.53 9.65 -19.46
C LEU A 42 -2.54 9.75 -17.93
N ASP A 43 -3.65 10.21 -17.35
CA ASP A 43 -3.87 10.26 -15.91
C ASP A 43 -5.14 9.51 -15.53
N VAL A 44 -5.09 8.79 -14.40
CA VAL A 44 -6.23 8.04 -13.89
C VAL A 44 -7.07 8.95 -13.00
N ASN A 45 -8.32 9.16 -13.40
CA ASN A 45 -9.28 9.93 -12.63
C ASN A 45 -9.46 9.36 -11.22
N SER A 46 -8.96 10.11 -10.22
CA SER A 46 -9.11 9.76 -8.79
C SER A 46 -8.64 8.33 -8.46
N LEU A 47 -7.42 7.98 -8.89
CA LEU A 47 -6.83 6.64 -8.70
C LEU A 47 -6.99 6.07 -7.29
N TYR A 48 -6.57 6.80 -6.25
CA TYR A 48 -6.64 6.31 -4.87
C TYR A 48 -8.08 6.07 -4.40
N PRO A 49 -9.03 7.01 -4.55
CA PRO A 49 -10.45 6.75 -4.29
C PRO A 49 -11.01 5.55 -5.04
N PHE A 50 -10.68 5.41 -6.33
CA PHE A 50 -11.13 4.28 -7.14
C PHE A 50 -10.64 2.94 -6.57
N VAL A 51 -9.36 2.86 -6.23
CA VAL A 51 -8.76 1.67 -5.61
C VAL A 51 -9.40 1.40 -4.24
N MET A 52 -9.52 2.42 -3.38
CA MET A 52 -10.15 2.36 -2.06
C MET A 52 -11.58 1.81 -2.11
N ARG A 53 -12.37 2.27 -3.07
CA ARG A 53 -13.78 1.88 -3.20
C ARG A 53 -13.97 0.43 -3.62
N ASN A 54 -13.12 -0.07 -4.52
CA ASN A 54 -13.37 -1.30 -5.27
C ASN A 54 -12.54 -2.50 -4.77
N ASN A 55 -11.84 -2.38 -3.64
CA ASN A 55 -10.97 -3.44 -3.12
C ASN A 55 -11.26 -3.79 -1.65
N MET A 56 -10.78 -4.97 -1.25
CA MET A 56 -10.83 -5.45 0.13
C MET A 56 -9.52 -5.13 0.84
N TYR A 57 -9.61 -4.69 2.11
CA TYR A 57 -8.47 -4.23 2.90
C TYR A 57 -8.31 -5.05 4.18
N PRO A 58 -7.08 -5.24 4.69
CA PRO A 58 -6.86 -5.90 5.97
C PRO A 58 -7.50 -5.09 7.10
N VAL A 59 -8.35 -5.73 7.92
CA VAL A 59 -9.08 -5.08 9.02
C VAL A 59 -8.77 -5.66 10.40
N ARG A 60 -8.22 -6.88 10.47
CA ARG A 60 -7.95 -7.51 11.76
C ARG A 60 -6.88 -8.57 11.61
N TYR A 61 -5.84 -8.50 12.44
CA TYR A 61 -4.84 -9.56 12.59
C TYR A 61 -5.51 -10.88 12.95
N VAL A 62 -5.07 -11.97 12.31
CA VAL A 62 -5.52 -13.33 12.63
C VAL A 62 -4.37 -14.12 13.23
N LYS A 63 -3.25 -14.22 12.52
CA LYS A 63 -2.08 -14.99 12.94
C LYS A 63 -0.86 -14.67 12.08
N ILE A 64 0.31 -14.95 12.62
CA ILE A 64 1.56 -15.11 11.88
C ILE A 64 1.86 -16.60 11.65
N ARG A 65 2.53 -16.89 10.55
CA ARG A 65 3.04 -18.21 10.19
C ARG A 65 4.44 -18.06 9.59
N HIS A 66 5.28 -19.05 9.82
CA HIS A 66 6.65 -19.07 9.33
C HIS A 66 6.79 -20.21 8.32
N ASN A 67 7.58 -19.98 7.27
CA ASN A 67 7.95 -20.98 6.26
C ASN A 67 6.75 -21.75 5.66
N ILE A 68 5.67 -21.02 5.31
CA ILE A 68 4.49 -21.66 4.72
C ILE A 68 4.74 -22.10 3.28
N SER A 69 3.99 -23.10 2.82
CA SER A 69 4.04 -23.48 1.40
C SER A 69 3.36 -22.44 0.51
N ARG A 70 3.76 -22.40 -0.77
CA ARG A 70 3.10 -21.56 -1.79
C ARG A 70 1.62 -21.89 -1.92
N THR A 71 1.27 -23.17 -1.82
CA THR A 71 -0.12 -23.65 -1.85
C THR A 71 -0.91 -23.12 -0.65
N ALA A 72 -0.35 -23.21 0.56
CA ALA A 72 -1.01 -22.68 1.76
C ALA A 72 -1.19 -21.16 1.69
N LEU A 73 -0.19 -20.43 1.19
CA LEU A 73 -0.31 -18.99 0.93
C LEU A 73 -1.46 -18.70 -0.05
N ASN A 74 -1.54 -19.43 -1.17
CA ASN A 74 -2.59 -19.26 -2.16
C ASN A 74 -3.99 -19.47 -1.54
N THR A 75 -4.17 -20.54 -0.77
CA THR A 75 -5.43 -20.82 -0.05
C THR A 75 -5.82 -19.70 0.92
N TYR A 76 -4.85 -19.08 1.60
CA TYR A 76 -5.17 -17.92 2.45
C TYR A 76 -5.65 -16.72 1.62
N LEU A 77 -5.05 -16.47 0.45
CA LEU A 77 -5.38 -15.31 -0.38
C LEU A 77 -6.76 -15.37 -1.06
N ASP A 78 -7.42 -16.53 -1.04
CA ASP A 78 -8.79 -16.70 -1.54
C ASP A 78 -9.79 -15.85 -0.74
N ASN A 79 -9.64 -15.79 0.59
CA ASN A 79 -10.60 -15.11 1.47
C ASN A 79 -9.97 -14.30 2.62
N ARG A 80 -8.64 -14.19 2.67
CA ARG A 80 -7.90 -13.34 3.61
C ARG A 80 -6.99 -12.37 2.88
N ALA A 81 -6.61 -11.32 3.58
CA ALA A 81 -5.48 -10.48 3.20
C ALA A 81 -4.20 -11.03 3.85
N ALA A 82 -3.06 -10.84 3.19
CA ALA A 82 -1.77 -11.27 3.72
C ALA A 82 -0.66 -10.26 3.43
N CYS A 83 0.34 -10.26 4.30
CA CYS A 83 1.63 -9.62 4.10
C CYS A 83 2.70 -10.69 4.31
N ALA A 84 3.55 -10.94 3.31
CA ALA A 84 4.51 -12.04 3.37
C ALA A 84 5.88 -11.66 2.84
N GLN A 85 6.91 -12.11 3.54
CA GLN A 85 8.28 -12.12 3.04
C GLN A 85 8.41 -13.28 2.06
N VAL A 86 8.84 -12.99 0.83
CA VAL A 86 8.92 -13.96 -0.25
C VAL A 86 10.23 -13.82 -1.02
N PHE A 87 10.78 -14.96 -1.42
CA PHE A 87 11.88 -15.03 -2.36
C PHE A 87 11.30 -15.08 -3.77
N ILE A 88 11.59 -14.03 -4.53
CA ILE A 88 11.06 -13.80 -5.88
C ILE A 88 12.15 -14.11 -6.90
N GLU A 89 11.76 -14.69 -8.02
CA GLU A 89 12.50 -14.70 -9.28
C GLU A 89 11.61 -14.10 -10.38
N THR A 90 12.05 -13.01 -11.01
CA THR A 90 11.30 -12.31 -12.06
C THR A 90 12.22 -11.78 -13.15
N ALA A 91 11.76 -11.80 -14.40
CA ALA A 91 12.43 -11.12 -15.51
C ALA A 91 11.92 -9.69 -15.74
N VAL A 92 10.87 -9.28 -15.01
CA VAL A 92 10.21 -7.98 -15.19
C VAL A 92 10.28 -7.10 -13.93
N PRO A 93 10.50 -5.78 -14.06
CA PRO A 93 10.70 -4.86 -12.95
C PRO A 93 9.36 -4.42 -12.34
N VAL A 94 8.70 -5.33 -11.61
CA VAL A 94 7.31 -5.15 -11.12
C VAL A 94 7.21 -5.09 -9.59
N TYR A 95 8.19 -5.61 -8.86
CA TYR A 95 8.17 -5.59 -7.40
C TYR A 95 9.06 -4.49 -6.85
N ALA A 96 8.44 -3.55 -6.14
CA ALA A 96 9.18 -2.51 -5.45
C ALA A 96 10.04 -3.11 -4.32
N VAL A 97 11.27 -2.63 -4.20
CA VAL A 97 12.21 -2.96 -3.12
C VAL A 97 12.81 -1.66 -2.59
N ARG A 98 12.75 -1.48 -1.26
CA ARG A 98 13.40 -0.35 -0.59
C ARG A 98 14.87 -0.67 -0.31
N ARG A 99 15.77 0.15 -0.83
CA ARG A 99 17.20 0.23 -0.51
C ARG A 99 17.52 1.68 -0.14
N ALA A 100 18.61 2.26 -0.67
CA ALA A 100 18.84 3.70 -0.61
C ALA A 100 17.71 4.49 -1.30
N ARG A 101 17.10 3.91 -2.34
CA ARG A 101 15.92 4.42 -3.06
C ARG A 101 14.92 3.29 -3.27
N CYS A 102 13.70 3.63 -3.71
CA CYS A 102 12.73 2.64 -4.19
C CYS A 102 13.16 2.19 -5.59
N ILE A 103 13.47 0.90 -5.75
CA ILE A 103 13.93 0.31 -7.00
C ILE A 103 13.04 -0.86 -7.39
N PHE A 104 13.01 -1.21 -8.69
CA PHE A 104 12.25 -2.35 -9.21
C PHE A 104 13.19 -3.38 -9.86
N PRO A 105 13.93 -4.16 -9.05
CA PRO A 105 14.94 -5.08 -9.57
C PRO A 105 14.34 -6.27 -10.33
N VAL A 106 15.16 -6.86 -11.19
CA VAL A 106 14.93 -8.15 -11.85
C VAL A 106 15.90 -9.19 -11.31
N GLY A 107 15.67 -10.46 -11.61
CA GLY A 107 16.44 -11.59 -11.09
C GLY A 107 15.86 -12.12 -9.78
N ARG A 108 16.72 -12.50 -8.84
CA ARG A 108 16.36 -13.19 -7.59
C ARG A 108 16.59 -12.32 -6.38
N PHE A 109 15.58 -12.13 -5.54
CA PHE A 109 15.71 -11.33 -4.32
C PHE A 109 14.59 -11.61 -3.31
N TRP A 110 14.89 -11.31 -2.04
CA TRP A 110 13.90 -11.24 -0.98
C TRP A 110 13.19 -9.89 -0.95
N THR A 111 11.87 -9.92 -0.81
CA THR A 111 11.04 -8.72 -0.61
C THR A 111 9.81 -9.07 0.23
N VAL A 112 9.14 -8.05 0.77
CA VAL A 112 7.87 -8.22 1.49
C VAL A 112 6.76 -7.68 0.61
N LEU A 113 5.75 -8.50 0.34
CA LEU A 113 4.65 -8.20 -0.57
C LEU A 113 3.30 -8.25 0.16
N THR A 114 2.35 -7.45 -0.33
CA THR A 114 0.95 -7.44 0.14
C THR A 114 0.04 -8.24 -0.80
N THR A 115 -1.21 -8.48 -0.38
CA THR A 115 -2.21 -9.30 -1.09
C THR A 115 -2.21 -9.14 -2.64
N PRO A 116 -2.27 -7.94 -3.23
CA PRO A 116 -2.32 -7.81 -4.70
C PRO A 116 -1.02 -8.27 -5.37
N GLU A 117 0.12 -7.89 -4.81
CA GLU A 117 1.45 -8.27 -5.32
C GLU A 117 1.70 -9.77 -5.15
N LEU A 118 1.25 -10.36 -4.03
CA LEU A 118 1.33 -11.80 -3.77
C LEU A 118 0.49 -12.60 -4.76
N LYS A 119 -0.75 -12.17 -5.03
CA LYS A 119 -1.62 -12.79 -6.04
C LYS A 119 -0.98 -12.74 -7.42
N TYR A 120 -0.44 -11.59 -7.81
CA TYR A 120 0.28 -11.45 -9.07
C TYR A 120 1.52 -12.37 -9.14
N ALA A 121 2.32 -12.42 -8.07
CA ALA A 121 3.52 -13.25 -8.01
C ALA A 121 3.22 -14.75 -8.04
N LEU A 122 2.14 -15.21 -7.41
CA LEU A 122 1.67 -16.59 -7.50
C LEU A 122 1.20 -16.91 -8.92
N ALA A 123 0.37 -16.05 -9.52
CA ALA A 123 -0.15 -16.24 -10.86
C ALA A 123 0.95 -16.31 -11.93
N LYS A 124 2.07 -15.58 -11.74
CA LYS A 124 3.23 -15.61 -12.62
C LYS A 124 4.30 -16.64 -12.24
N GLY A 125 4.10 -17.42 -11.16
CA GLY A 125 5.09 -18.38 -10.70
C GLY A 125 6.41 -17.76 -10.23
N HIS A 126 6.39 -16.47 -9.87
CA HIS A 126 7.55 -15.71 -9.44
C HIS A 126 7.98 -16.05 -8.00
N ILE A 127 7.07 -16.53 -7.16
CA ILE A 127 7.39 -16.95 -5.78
C ILE A 127 8.12 -18.30 -5.79
N LYS A 128 9.35 -18.30 -5.27
CA LYS A 128 10.19 -19.51 -5.10
C LYS A 128 10.18 -20.02 -3.67
N GLN A 129 10.15 -19.12 -2.69
CA GLN A 129 10.04 -19.46 -1.28
C GLN A 129 9.15 -18.43 -0.56
N VAL A 130 8.41 -18.88 0.45
CA VAL A 130 7.67 -18.02 1.38
C VAL A 130 8.33 -18.16 2.75
N GLY A 131 8.74 -17.04 3.32
CA GLY A 131 9.24 -16.95 4.69
C GLY A 131 8.09 -16.66 5.66
N ASP A 132 8.22 -15.58 6.42
CA ASP A 132 7.20 -15.13 7.36
C ASP A 132 5.98 -14.56 6.63
N CYS A 133 4.80 -14.88 7.14
CA CYS A 133 3.53 -14.45 6.58
C CYS A 133 2.54 -14.09 7.68
N VAL A 134 2.00 -12.88 7.60
CA VAL A 134 0.91 -12.41 8.47
C VAL A 134 -0.41 -12.46 7.72
N ILE A 135 -1.42 -13.04 8.36
CA ILE A 135 -2.76 -13.23 7.81
C ILE A 135 -3.76 -12.32 8.53
N TYR A 136 -4.65 -11.69 7.75
CA TYR A 136 -5.66 -10.75 8.22
C TYR A 136 -7.05 -11.13 7.71
N LYS A 137 -8.09 -10.82 8.50
CA LYS A 137 -9.44 -10.66 7.94
C LYS A 137 -9.43 -9.46 7.00
N GLN A 138 -10.27 -9.50 5.97
CA GLN A 138 -10.42 -8.41 5.02
C GLN A 138 -11.87 -7.94 4.90
N ALA A 139 -12.07 -6.66 4.64
CA ALA A 139 -13.39 -6.07 4.39
C ALA A 139 -13.29 -4.83 3.48
N SER A 140 -14.41 -4.47 2.85
CA SER A 140 -14.55 -3.23 2.07
C SER A 140 -14.89 -2.07 3.00
N ILE A 141 -13.87 -1.49 3.63
CA ILE A 141 -14.04 -0.46 4.67
C ILE A 141 -14.11 0.97 4.15
N PHE A 142 -13.72 1.22 2.90
CA PHE A 142 -13.68 2.57 2.34
C PHE A 142 -14.83 2.88 1.40
N LYS A 143 -15.58 1.87 0.97
CA LYS A 143 -16.62 2.04 -0.06
C LYS A 143 -17.63 3.13 0.28
N SER A 144 -18.23 3.07 1.47
CA SER A 144 -19.24 4.06 1.90
C SER A 144 -18.64 5.47 2.03
N TYR A 145 -17.40 5.58 2.52
CA TYR A 145 -16.69 6.85 2.61
C TYR A 145 -16.46 7.46 1.23
N VAL A 146 -15.92 6.68 0.29
CA VAL A 146 -15.63 7.15 -1.07
C VAL A 146 -16.92 7.49 -1.80
N ASP A 147 -17.94 6.63 -1.74
CA ASP A 147 -19.24 6.88 -2.37
C ASP A 147 -19.85 8.21 -1.89
N LYS A 148 -19.81 8.47 -0.58
CA LYS A 148 -20.32 9.71 0.02
C LYS A 148 -19.55 10.95 -0.46
N PHE A 149 -18.23 10.97 -0.32
CA PHE A 149 -17.42 12.16 -0.67
C PHE A 149 -17.33 12.38 -2.18
N TYR A 150 -17.43 11.32 -2.98
CA TYR A 150 -17.49 11.46 -4.42
C TYR A 150 -18.83 12.05 -4.88
N ALA A 151 -19.96 11.60 -4.33
CA ALA A 151 -21.26 12.18 -4.63
C ALA A 151 -21.30 13.68 -4.27
N MET A 152 -20.90 14.03 -3.04
CA MET A 152 -20.83 15.45 -2.62
C MET A 152 -19.94 16.29 -3.55
N ARG A 153 -18.81 15.75 -3.99
CA ARG A 153 -17.92 16.45 -4.94
C ARG A 153 -18.64 16.77 -6.26
N GLN A 154 -19.43 15.83 -6.79
CA GLN A 154 -20.18 16.03 -8.03
C GLN A 154 -21.30 17.05 -7.87
N ASP A 155 -21.96 17.06 -6.72
CA ASP A 155 -23.01 18.04 -6.39
C ASP A 155 -22.43 19.46 -6.32
N PHE A 156 -21.33 19.65 -5.58
CA PHE A 156 -20.64 20.95 -5.46
C PHE A 156 -20.07 21.44 -6.79
N ARG A 157 -19.57 20.52 -7.62
CA ARG A 157 -19.12 20.85 -8.98
C ARG A 157 -20.28 21.36 -9.85
N SER A 158 -21.44 20.73 -9.75
CA SER A 158 -22.64 21.11 -10.51
C SER A 158 -23.24 22.43 -10.01
N ALA A 159 -23.12 22.71 -8.70
CA ALA A 159 -23.55 23.96 -8.08
C ALA A 159 -22.55 25.12 -8.26
N GLY A 160 -21.36 24.88 -8.83
CA GLY A 160 -20.34 25.91 -9.06
C GLY A 160 -19.59 26.37 -7.81
N THR A 161 -19.60 25.60 -6.72
CA THR A 161 -18.93 25.94 -5.46
C THR A 161 -17.54 25.29 -5.37
N ALA A 162 -16.53 25.97 -5.93
CA ALA A 162 -15.19 25.42 -6.12
C ALA A 162 -14.48 25.04 -4.82
N GLU A 163 -14.69 25.78 -3.73
CA GLU A 163 -14.05 25.57 -2.44
C GLU A 163 -14.46 24.22 -1.83
N TYR A 164 -15.75 23.89 -1.92
CA TYR A 164 -16.28 22.62 -1.41
C TYR A 164 -15.93 21.44 -2.31
N GLU A 165 -15.80 21.63 -3.62
CA GLU A 165 -15.26 20.61 -4.52
C GLU A 165 -13.83 20.24 -4.10
N GLU A 166 -12.96 21.23 -3.91
CA GLU A 166 -11.57 21.03 -3.51
C GLU A 166 -11.46 20.43 -2.11
N LEU A 167 -12.34 20.80 -1.17
CA LEU A 167 -12.41 20.17 0.13
C LEU A 167 -12.74 18.67 0.01
N CYS A 168 -13.76 18.29 -0.77
CA CYS A 168 -14.12 16.89 -0.98
C CYS A 168 -12.98 16.10 -1.63
N LYS A 169 -12.31 16.68 -2.61
CA LYS A 169 -11.12 16.10 -3.25
C LYS A 169 -9.98 15.87 -2.26
N LYS A 170 -9.71 16.84 -1.37
CA LYS A 170 -8.70 16.69 -0.30
C LYS A 170 -9.07 15.58 0.67
N MET A 171 -10.34 15.49 1.09
CA MET A 171 -10.82 14.41 1.97
C MET A 171 -10.61 13.03 1.33
N LEU A 172 -11.00 12.87 0.06
CA LEU A 172 -10.81 11.65 -0.72
C LEU A 172 -9.33 11.24 -0.83
N ASN A 173 -8.43 12.19 -1.07
CA ASN A 173 -7.01 11.92 -1.29
C ASN A 173 -6.17 11.82 0.00
N SER A 174 -6.59 12.44 1.10
CA SER A 174 -5.80 12.48 2.34
C SER A 174 -6.04 11.28 3.26
N LEU A 175 -7.21 10.62 3.17
CA LEU A 175 -7.59 9.55 4.09
C LEU A 175 -6.56 8.41 4.11
N TYR A 176 -6.12 7.93 2.94
CA TYR A 176 -5.16 6.83 2.88
C TYR A 176 -3.79 7.20 3.48
N GLY A 177 -3.38 8.48 3.39
CA GLY A 177 -2.13 8.97 3.95
C GLY A 177 -2.12 8.85 5.48
N LYS A 178 -3.26 9.12 6.13
CA LYS A 178 -3.42 8.96 7.57
C LYS A 178 -3.15 7.55 8.05
N PHE A 179 -3.50 6.57 7.22
CA PHE A 179 -3.27 5.16 7.44
C PHE A 179 -1.80 4.73 7.31
N GLY A 180 -0.95 5.52 6.65
CA GLY A 180 0.49 5.29 6.52
C GLY A 180 1.35 6.00 7.58
N GLN A 181 0.74 6.89 8.38
CA GLN A 181 1.46 7.70 9.37
C GLN A 181 2.23 6.82 10.38
N LYS A 182 3.45 7.25 10.75
CA LYS A 182 4.23 6.66 11.84
C LYS A 182 3.72 7.23 13.18
N GLY A 183 3.89 6.47 14.25
CA GLY A 183 3.77 7.04 15.60
C GLY A 183 4.84 8.12 15.80
N GLU A 184 4.57 9.06 16.70
CA GLU A 184 5.56 10.04 17.12
C GLU A 184 6.52 9.37 18.11
N ASP A 185 7.81 9.40 17.79
CA ASP A 185 8.87 9.06 18.74
C ASP A 185 9.25 10.34 19.48
N TRP A 186 8.73 10.47 20.70
CA TRP A 186 9.08 11.56 21.59
C TRP A 186 10.42 11.25 22.25
N THR A 187 11.48 11.95 21.85
CA THR A 187 12.78 11.88 22.50
C THR A 187 12.91 13.07 23.45
N LYS A 188 13.16 12.80 24.73
CA LYS A 188 13.51 13.86 25.68
C LYS A 188 14.87 14.46 25.27
N ILE A 189 14.87 15.71 24.82
CA ILE A 189 16.08 16.43 24.38
C ILE A 189 16.75 17.23 25.50
N GLY A 190 16.12 17.31 26.68
CA GLY A 190 16.64 18.00 27.86
C GLY A 190 15.56 18.17 28.92
N ASP A 191 15.99 18.64 30.09
CA ASP A 191 15.13 19.14 31.16
C ASP A 191 15.07 20.67 31.05
N CYS A 192 13.88 21.26 31.22
CA CYS A 192 13.74 22.72 31.29
C CYS A 192 14.13 23.17 32.70
N PRO A 193 15.18 24.00 32.88
CA PRO A 193 15.51 24.50 34.21
C PRO A 193 14.38 25.42 34.71
N ASN A 194 13.86 25.12 35.91
CA ASN A 194 12.75 25.79 36.61
C ASN A 194 11.33 25.47 36.10
N GLU A 195 11.06 24.23 35.70
CA GLU A 195 9.69 23.72 35.68
C GLU A 195 9.17 23.63 37.14
N PRO A 196 7.98 24.17 37.48
CA PRO A 196 7.43 24.15 38.84
C PRO A 196 7.04 22.75 39.32
#